data_AF-A0A967X4N2-F1
#
_entry.id   AF-A0A967X4N2-F1
#
_cell.length_a   1.000
_cell.length_b   1.000
_cell.length_c   1.000
_cell.angle_alpha   90.00
_cell.angle_beta   90.00
_cell.angle_gamma   90.00
#
_symmetry.space_group_name_H-M   'P 1'
#
loop_
_entity.id
_entity.type
_entity.pdbx_description
1 polymer ?
#
loop_
_entity_poly.entity_id
_entity_poly.type
_entity_poly.pdbx_seq_one_letter_code
_entity_poly.pdbx_strand_id
1 'polypeptide(L)'
;MLLRSAWSLLVFLVTTPVCAFVGISWSLARGDEEMDLRPARIWSRWNLAAAGARVTYEGLEHARPGHPVIFVSNHASTADIWALVLAVPLETKFVAK
;
A
#
# COMPACT_ATOMS: atom_id res chain seq x y z
N MET A 1 15.74 16.72 -9.38
CA MET A 1 15.40 15.90 -8.20
C MET A 1 14.44 16.61 -7.25
N LEU A 2 14.73 17.84 -6.79
CA LEU A 2 13.90 18.59 -5.84
C LEU A 2 12.41 18.72 -6.23
N LEU A 3 12.10 19.07 -7.48
CA LEU A 3 10.71 19.21 -7.93
C LEU A 3 9.91 17.90 -7.80
N ARG A 4 10.51 16.77 -8.19
CA ARG A 4 9.87 15.45 -8.06
C ARG A 4 9.68 15.05 -6.61
N SER A 5 10.65 15.35 -5.74
CA SER A 5 10.54 15.07 -4.30
C SER A 5 9.44 15.91 -3.66
N ALA A 6 9.38 17.22 -3.96
CA ALA A 6 8.31 18.10 -3.49
C ALA A 6 6.93 17.65 -4.00
N TRP A 7 6.86 17.25 -5.28
CA TRP A 7 5.65 16.67 -5.86
C TRP A 7 5.23 15.37 -5.17
N SER A 8 6.18 14.46 -4.94
CA SER A 8 5.91 13.18 -4.25
C SER A 8 5.42 13.42 -2.82
N LEU A 9 6.01 14.39 -2.11
CA LEU A 9 5.58 14.78 -0.77
C LEU A 9 4.15 15.36 -0.79
N LEU A 10 3.85 16.24 -1.75
CA LEU A 10 2.50 16.81 -1.89
C LEU A 10 1.47 15.70 -2.17
N VAL A 11 1.75 14.79 -3.10
CA VAL A 11 0.87 13.66 -3.39
C VAL A 11 0.69 12.80 -2.14
N PHE A 12 1.76 12.49 -1.41
CA PHE A 12 1.66 11.74 -0.16
C PHE A 12 0.78 12.42 0.88
N LEU A 13 1.01 13.72 1.13
CA LEU A 13 0.27 14.49 2.12
C LEU A 13 -1.22 14.63 1.79
N VAL A 14 -1.58 14.70 0.51
CA VAL A 14 -2.97 14.83 0.07
C VAL A 14 -3.65 13.46 0.02
N THR A 15 -3.01 12.46 -0.57
CA THR A 15 -3.64 11.15 -0.81
C THR A 15 -3.82 10.35 0.46
N THR A 16 -2.93 10.51 1.45
CA THR A 16 -3.01 9.80 2.74
C THR A 16 -4.33 10.08 3.48
N PRO A 17 -4.68 11.34 3.84
CA PRO A 17 -5.94 11.62 4.54
C PRO A 17 -7.17 11.28 3.68
N VAL A 18 -7.11 11.49 2.36
CA VAL A 18 -8.23 11.18 1.46
C VAL A 18 -8.51 9.67 1.42
N CYS A 19 -7.49 8.85 1.16
CA CYS A 19 -7.66 7.40 1.08
C CYS A 19 -7.96 6.79 2.46
N ALA A 20 -7.39 7.34 3.54
CA ALA A 20 -7.71 6.93 4.90
C ALA A 20 -9.18 7.22 5.24
N PHE A 21 -9.67 8.43 4.96
CA PHE A 21 -11.07 8.80 5.17
C PHE A 21 -12.00 7.87 4.39
N VAL A 22 -11.74 7.65 3.10
CA VAL A 22 -12.54 6.74 2.27
C VAL A 22 -12.54 5.31 2.83
N GLY A 23 -11.37 4.78 3.20
CA GLY A 23 -11.26 3.42 3.75
C GLY A 23 -11.99 3.25 5.08
N ILE A 24 -11.84 4.20 6.00
CA ILE A 24 -12.52 4.19 7.30
C ILE A 24 -14.03 4.32 7.11
N SER A 25 -14.50 5.31 6.34
CA SER A 25 -15.93 5.49 6.07
C SER A 25 -16.55 4.26 5.42
N TRP A 26 -15.83 3.61 4.51
CA TRP A 26 -16.28 2.39 3.85
C TRP A 26 -16.41 1.20 4.81
N SER A 27 -15.38 0.95 5.63
CA SER A 27 -15.40 -0.11 6.65
C SER A 27 -16.53 0.12 7.66
N LEU A 28 -16.69 1.35 8.16
CA LEU A 28 -17.77 1.71 9.08
C LEU A 28 -19.16 1.51 8.48
N ALA A 29 -19.35 1.86 7.20
CA ALA A 29 -20.65 1.72 6.53
C ALA A 29 -21.06 0.25 6.30
N ARG A 30 -20.09 -0.66 6.21
CA ARG A 30 -20.33 -2.10 5.98
C ARG A 30 -20.32 -2.94 7.25
N GLY A 31 -19.74 -2.43 8.33
CA GLY A 31 -19.50 -3.22 9.53
C GLY A 31 -18.45 -4.31 9.32
N ASP A 32 -17.55 -4.11 8.36
CA ASP A 32 -16.49 -5.07 8.05
C ASP A 32 -15.46 -5.08 9.19
N GLU A 33 -15.17 -6.24 9.77
CA GLU A 33 -14.11 -6.41 10.77
C GLU A 33 -12.70 -6.28 10.15
N GLU A 34 -12.59 -6.52 8.85
CA GLU A 34 -11.35 -6.42 8.07
C GLU A 34 -11.36 -5.17 7.19
N MET A 35 -10.21 -4.49 7.14
CA MET A 35 -10.08 -3.25 6.37
C MET A 35 -9.75 -3.58 4.91
N ASP A 36 -10.68 -3.24 4.02
CA ASP A 36 -10.51 -3.35 2.57
C ASP A 36 -9.22 -2.65 2.09
N LEU A 37 -8.34 -3.40 1.42
CA LEU A 37 -7.07 -2.88 0.92
C LEU A 37 -7.21 -2.04 -0.37
N ARG A 38 -8.38 -1.94 -0.99
CA ARG A 38 -8.58 -1.17 -2.24
C ARG A 38 -8.14 0.29 -2.13
N PRO A 39 -8.53 1.07 -1.09
CA PRO A 39 -8.04 2.43 -0.91
C PRO A 39 -6.52 2.49 -0.73
N ALA A 40 -5.93 1.53 0.01
CA ALA A 40 -4.49 1.43 0.19
C ALA A 40 -3.75 1.12 -1.13
N ARG A 41 -4.32 0.30 -2.00
CA ARG A 41 -3.78 0.02 -3.35
C ARG A 41 -3.83 1.26 -4.24
N ILE A 42 -4.90 2.05 -4.19
CA ILE A 42 -4.99 3.32 -4.93
C ILE A 42 -3.94 4.31 -4.42
N TRP A 43 -3.87 4.50 -3.11
CA TRP A 43 -2.87 5.33 -2.44
C TRP A 43 -1.44 4.94 -2.84
N SER A 44 -1.13 3.64 -2.82
CA SER A 44 0.19 3.12 -3.18
C SER A 44 0.54 3.41 -4.65
N ARG A 45 -0.41 3.19 -5.58
CA ARG A 45 -0.20 3.50 -7.02
C ARG A 45 0.11 4.98 -7.24
N TRP A 46 -0.63 5.88 -6.60
CA TRP A 46 -0.41 7.31 -6.77
C TRP A 46 0.93 7.78 -6.19
N ASN A 47 1.33 7.29 -5.02
CA ASN A 47 2.61 7.64 -4.41
C ASN A 47 3.80 7.12 -5.22
N LEU A 48 3.74 5.88 -5.70
CA LEU A 48 4.78 5.30 -6.57
C LEU A 48 4.86 6.05 -7.92
N ALA A 49 3.71 6.37 -8.52
CA ALA A 49 3.68 7.14 -9.77
C ALA A 49 4.27 8.54 -9.59
N ALA A 50 3.95 9.24 -8.49
CA ALA A 50 4.50 10.54 -8.18
C ALA A 50 6.02 10.51 -7.93
N ALA A 51 6.52 9.43 -7.31
CA ALA A 51 7.94 9.16 -7.16
C ALA A 51 8.64 8.78 -8.47
N GLY A 52 7.88 8.49 -9.53
CA GLY A 52 8.39 7.98 -10.81
C GLY A 52 8.88 6.53 -10.70
N ALA A 53 8.36 5.77 -9.74
CA ALA A 53 8.68 4.37 -9.53
C ALA A 53 7.64 3.46 -10.21
N ARG A 54 8.12 2.41 -10.87
CA ARG A 54 7.28 1.32 -11.41
C ARG A 54 7.58 0.07 -10.61
N VAL A 55 6.53 -0.57 -10.09
CA VAL A 55 6.66 -1.84 -9.38
C VAL A 55 6.31 -2.97 -10.33
N THR A 56 7.17 -3.99 -10.34
CA THR A 56 6.95 -5.28 -10.99
C THR A 56 7.10 -6.35 -9.93
N TYR A 57 6.28 -7.39 -10.00
CA TYR A 57 6.28 -8.51 -9.07
C TYR A 57 6.14 -9.81 -9.85
N GLU A 58 6.79 -10.84 -9.35
CA GLU A 58 6.78 -12.21 -9.86
C GLU A 58 6.64 -13.17 -8.68
N GLY A 59 6.37 -14.45 -8.94
CA GLY A 59 6.30 -15.45 -7.87
C GLY A 59 5.03 -15.39 -7.02
N LEU A 60 3.95 -14.76 -7.49
CA LEU A 60 2.69 -14.64 -6.73
C LEU A 60 2.03 -16.00 -6.46
N GLU A 61 2.34 -17.02 -7.25
CA GLU A 61 1.91 -18.40 -7.06
C GLU A 61 2.39 -19.02 -5.72
N HIS A 62 3.42 -18.44 -5.11
CA HIS A 62 3.90 -18.87 -3.79
C HIS A 62 3.04 -18.34 -2.64
N ALA A 63 2.18 -17.34 -2.89
CA ALA A 63 1.24 -16.84 -1.88
C ALA A 63 0.10 -17.86 -1.71
N ARG A 64 0.14 -18.62 -0.61
CA ARG A 64 -0.86 -19.65 -0.31
C ARG A 64 -2.05 -19.05 0.46
N PRO A 65 -3.23 -18.89 -0.17
CA PRO A 65 -4.42 -18.47 0.56
C PRO A 65 -4.89 -19.56 1.54
N GLY A 66 -5.65 -19.19 2.56
CA GLY A 66 -6.26 -20.12 3.52
C GLY A 66 -5.36 -20.57 4.68
N HIS A 67 -4.10 -20.13 4.70
CA HIS A 67 -3.18 -20.36 5.81
C HIS A 67 -2.53 -19.04 6.26
N PRO A 68 -2.19 -18.89 7.55
CA PRO A 68 -1.34 -17.79 7.98
C PRO A 68 0.01 -17.83 7.25
N VAL A 69 0.39 -16.72 6.61
CA VAL A 69 1.66 -16.57 5.88
C VAL A 69 2.40 -15.36 6.42
N ILE A 70 3.72 -15.47 6.58
CA ILE A 70 4.60 -14.35 6.91
C ILE A 70 5.35 -13.98 5.63
N PHE A 71 5.09 -12.77 5.11
CA PHE A 71 5.91 -12.18 4.06
C PHE A 71 7.09 -11.46 4.69
N VAL A 72 8.30 -11.82 4.28
CA VAL A 72 9.55 -11.21 4.75
C VAL A 72 10.20 -10.48 3.59
N SER A 73 10.58 -9.23 3.82
CA SER A 73 11.31 -8.41 2.85
C SER A 73 12.49 -7.73 3.55
N ASN A 74 13.50 -7.32 2.78
CA ASN A 74 14.45 -6.34 3.25
C ASN A 74 13.75 -4.98 3.44
N HIS A 75 14.29 -4.11 4.30
CA HIS A 75 13.79 -2.75 4.44
C HIS A 75 14.77 -1.75 3.83
N ALA A 76 14.51 -1.34 2.60
CA ALA A 76 15.35 -0.42 1.83
C ALA A 76 14.85 1.02 1.91
N SER A 77 13.53 1.23 2.06
CA SER A 77 12.94 2.56 2.03
C SER A 77 11.52 2.60 2.61
N THR A 78 11.01 3.81 2.83
CA THR A 78 9.59 3.99 3.16
C THR A 78 8.65 3.62 2.01
N ALA A 79 9.15 3.60 0.76
CA ALA A 79 8.37 3.20 -0.41
C ALA A 79 8.09 1.68 -0.45
N ASP A 80 8.75 0.89 0.41
CA ASP A 80 8.55 -0.56 0.52
C ASP A 80 7.08 -0.88 0.85
N ILE A 81 6.43 -0.08 1.70
CA ILE A 81 5.00 -0.23 2.02
C ILE A 81 4.15 -0.14 0.76
N TRP A 82 4.39 0.87 -0.08
CA TRP A 82 3.61 1.05 -1.32
C TRP A 82 3.85 -0.10 -2.29
N ALA A 83 5.10 -0.57 -2.42
CA ALA A 83 5.42 -1.69 -3.28
C ALA A 83 4.75 -2.99 -2.78
N LEU A 84 4.83 -3.28 -1.49
CA LEU A 84 4.28 -4.49 -0.88
C LEU A 84 2.75 -4.51 -0.89
N VAL A 85 2.08 -3.37 -0.65
CA VAL A 85 0.61 -3.26 -0.77
C VAL A 85 0.12 -3.60 -2.18
N LEU A 86 0.93 -3.33 -3.21
CA LEU A 86 0.61 -3.70 -4.59
C LEU A 86 1.00 -5.12 -4.97
N ALA A 87 2.12 -5.62 -4.45
CA ALA A 87 2.65 -6.93 -4.80
C ALA A 87 1.97 -8.07 -4.03
N VAL A 88 1.67 -7.90 -2.74
CA VAL A 88 1.13 -8.97 -1.91
C VAL A 88 -0.36 -9.18 -2.24
N PRO A 89 -0.75 -10.40 -2.69
CA PRO A 89 -2.10 -10.65 -3.17
C PRO A 89 -3.10 -10.93 -2.04
N LEU A 90 -2.60 -11.13 -0.81
CA LEU A 90 -3.38 -11.46 0.38
C LEU A 90 -3.60 -10.23 1.27
N GLU A 91 -4.69 -10.25 2.04
CA GLU A 91 -4.87 -9.29 3.11
C GLU A 91 -3.75 -9.40 4.13
N THR A 92 -3.02 -8.30 4.34
CA THR A 92 -1.74 -8.32 5.05
C THR A 92 -1.69 -7.20 6.07
N LYS A 93 -1.21 -7.54 7.26
CA LYS A 93 -0.88 -6.58 8.32
C LYS A 93 0.64 -6.37 8.33
N PHE A 94 1.06 -5.13 8.48
CA PHE A 94 2.48 -4.78 8.52
C PHE A 94 2.99 -4.77 9.97
N VAL A 95 4.20 -5.27 10.16
CA VAL A 95 5.00 -5.01 11.37
C VAL A 95 5.96 -3.89 11.02
N ALA A 96 5.81 -2.75 11.69
CA ALA A 96 6.62 -1.55 11.47
C ALA A 96 7.22 -1.05 12.79
N LYS A 97 8.34 -0.32 12.72
CA LYS A 97 9.00 0.34 13.86
C LYS A 97 9.22 1.82 13.55
#